data_AF-A0AA49J974-F1
#
_entry.id   AF-A0AA49J974-F1
#
_cell.length_a   1.000
_cell.length_b   1.000
_cell.length_c   1.000
_cell.angle_alpha   90.00
_cell.angle_beta   90.00
_cell.angle_gamma   90.00
#
_symmetry.space_group_name_H-M   'P 1'
#
loop_
_entity.id
_entity.type
_entity.pdbx_description
1 polymer ?
#
loop_
_entity_poly.entity_id
_entity_poly.type
_entity_poly.pdbx_seq_one_letter_code
_entity_poly.pdbx_strand_id
1 'polypeptide(L)' 'MHKVTPNFYAGVNFIQISCLPQEQQELFSNWIHKSSVMEMEINNIKLNDCVDYQEYTYWFDFQNQNQNSYLDSSI' A
#
# COMPACT_ATOMS: atom_id res chain seq x y z
N MET A 1 -10.52 -6.30 4.16
CA MET A 1 -9.97 -4.92 4.23
C MET A 1 -10.54 -4.05 3.12
N HIS A 2 -10.63 -2.72 3.26
CA HIS A 2 -11.07 -1.82 2.18
C HIS A 2 -9.86 -1.19 1.47
N LYS A 3 -9.86 -1.12 0.13
CA LYS A 3 -8.77 -0.53 -0.64
C LYS A 3 -8.71 0.98 -0.38
N VAL A 4 -7.53 1.52 -0.06
CA VAL A 4 -7.37 2.97 0.09
C VAL A 4 -7.27 3.65 -1.27
N THR A 5 -7.67 4.92 -1.35
CA THR A 5 -7.45 5.75 -2.53
C THR A 5 -6.03 6.33 -2.54
N PRO A 6 -5.42 6.54 -3.71
CA PRO A 6 -4.11 7.17 -3.79
C PRO A 6 -4.18 8.66 -3.45
N ASN A 7 -3.05 9.18 -2.97
CA ASN A 7 -2.72 10.60 -3.08
C ASN A 7 -2.15 10.86 -4.48
N PHE A 8 -2.32 12.09 -4.99
CA PHE A 8 -1.77 12.51 -6.27
C PHE A 8 -0.94 13.78 -6.09
N TYR A 9 0.32 13.74 -6.52
CA TYR A 9 1.20 14.90 -6.52
C TYR A 9 2.23 14.81 -7.65
N ALA A 10 2.44 15.92 -8.38
CA ALA A 10 3.42 16.02 -9.46
C ALA A 10 3.37 14.88 -10.51
N GLY A 11 2.16 14.37 -10.81
CA GLY A 11 2.00 13.28 -11.78
C GLY A 11 2.15 11.87 -11.20
N VAL A 12 2.44 11.75 -9.90
CA VAL A 12 2.64 10.47 -9.21
C VAL A 12 1.42 10.14 -8.35
N ASN A 13 0.90 8.91 -8.50
CA ASN A 13 -0.07 8.33 -7.58
C ASN A 13 0.69 7.53 -6.52
N PHE A 14 0.47 7.85 -5.25
CA PHE A 14 1.21 7.22 -4.16
C PHE A 14 0.31 7.01 -2.94
N ILE A 15 0.73 6.12 -2.05
CA ILE A 15 0.22 6.09 -0.67
C ILE A 15 1.37 6.40 0.28
N GLN A 16 1.03 6.89 1.45
CA GLN A 16 1.96 6.99 2.57
C GLN A 16 1.65 5.85 3.54
N ILE A 17 2.65 5.02 3.85
CA ILE A 17 2.46 3.81 4.66
C ILE A 17 1.88 4.18 6.04
N SER A 18 2.38 5.25 6.67
CA SER A 18 1.90 5.72 7.98
C SER A 18 0.45 6.23 7.98
N CYS A 19 -0.13 6.46 6.80
CA CYS A 19 -1.51 6.93 6.63
C CYS A 19 -2.48 5.79 6.30
N LEU A 20 -2.00 4.55 6.18
CA LEU A 20 -2.85 3.38 5.99
C LEU A 20 -3.62 3.03 7.28
N PRO A 21 -4.79 2.38 7.18
CA PRO A 21 -5.41 1.73 8.33
C PRO A 21 -4.44 0.74 9.00
N GLN A 22 -4.50 0.64 10.34
CA GLN A 22 -3.51 -0.09 11.13
C GLN A 22 -3.20 -1.50 10.60
N GLU A 23 -4.22 -2.32 10.33
CA GLU A 23 -4.05 -3.67 9.79
C GLU A 23 -3.28 -3.66 8.46
N GLN A 24 -3.61 -2.73 7.55
CA GLN A 24 -2.92 -2.62 6.26
C GLN A 24 -1.50 -2.11 6.43
N GLN A 25 -1.28 -1.16 7.34
CA GLN A 25 0.05 -0.66 7.65
C GLN A 25 0.96 -1.80 8.10
N GLU A 26 0.52 -2.61 9.05
CA GLU A 26 1.29 -3.74 9.59
C GLU A 26 1.58 -4.79 8.50
N LEU A 27 0.55 -5.20 7.74
CA LEU A 27 0.72 -6.23 6.72
C LEU A 27 1.54 -5.75 5.52
N PHE A 28 1.29 -4.54 5.02
CA PHE A 28 1.98 -4.00 3.85
C PHE A 28 3.43 -3.68 4.16
N SER A 29 3.73 -3.10 5.33
CA SER A 29 5.11 -2.79 5.74
C SER A 29 6.01 -4.03 5.83
N ASN A 30 5.43 -5.18 6.22
CA ASN A 30 6.15 -6.44 6.28
C ASN A 30 6.32 -7.11 4.91
N TRP A 31 5.47 -6.76 3.94
CA TRP A 31 5.47 -7.33 2.60
C TRP A 31 6.35 -6.55 1.62
N ILE A 32 6.31 -5.22 1.69
CA ILE A 32 6.97 -4.35 0.72
C ILE A 32 8.50 -4.34 0.90
N HIS A 33 9.24 -4.33 -0.20
CA HIS A 33 10.69 -4.18 -0.14
C HIS A 33 11.08 -2.73 0.15
N LYS A 34 12.11 -2.53 0.98
CA LYS A 34 12.57 -1.17 1.37
C LYS A 34 12.97 -0.30 0.18
N SER A 35 13.43 -0.89 -0.92
CA SER A 35 13.78 -0.14 -2.15
C SER A 35 12.58 0.44 -2.89
N SER A 36 11.37 -0.05 -2.61
CA SER A 36 10.12 0.48 -3.17
C SER A 36 9.57 1.66 -2.37
N VAL A 37 10.16 1.95 -1.21
CA VAL A 37 9.81 3.11 -0.38
C VAL A 37 10.61 4.32 -0.86
N MET A 38 9.89 5.41 -1.12
CA MET A 38 10.43 6.65 -1.67
C MET A 38 10.22 7.83 -0.73
N GLU A 39 11.17 8.76 -0.74
CA GLU A 39 11.01 10.09 -0.15
C GLU A 39 10.30 11.00 -1.15
N MET A 40 9.26 11.71 -0.68
CA MET A 40 8.56 12.75 -1.44
C MET A 40 8.63 14.08 -0.70
N GLU A 41 8.88 15.16 -1.43
CA GLU A 41 8.79 16.52 -0.91
C GLU A 41 7.55 17.21 -1.48
N ILE A 42 6.58 17.50 -0.61
CA ILE A 42 5.29 18.11 -0.95
C ILE A 42 5.12 19.36 -0.11
N ASN A 43 5.02 20.55 -0.74
CA ASN A 43 4.85 21.82 -0.03
C ASN A 43 5.86 22.02 1.13
N ASN A 44 7.15 21.73 0.89
CA ASN A 44 8.23 21.78 1.88
C ASN A 44 8.12 20.78 3.04
N ILE A 45 7.21 19.80 2.95
CA ILE A 45 7.09 18.68 3.89
C ILE A 45 7.72 17.45 3.25
N LYS A 46 8.64 16.81 3.98
CA LYS A 46 9.25 15.54 3.58
C LYS A 46 8.44 14.36 4.12
N LEU A 47 8.03 13.48 3.22
CA LEU A 47 7.37 12.22 3.52
C LEU A 47 8.32 11.09 3.13
N ASN A 48 8.77 10.28 4.11
CA ASN A 48 9.87 9.33 3.91
C ASN A 48 9.39 7.87 3.75
N ASP A 49 8.08 7.69 3.71
CA ASP A 49 7.41 6.39 3.73
C ASP A 49 6.31 6.32 2.65
N CYS A 50 6.56 6.98 1.51
CA CYS A 50 5.70 6.91 0.36
C CYS A 50 6.02 5.67 -0.48
N VAL A 51 5.01 5.13 -1.16
CA VAL A 51 5.14 4.03 -2.11
C VAL A 51 4.25 4.31 -3.30
N ASP A 52 4.68 3.92 -4.50
CA ASP A 52 3.84 3.98 -5.70
C ASP A 52 2.54 3.21 -5.46
N TYR A 53 1.41 3.80 -5.85
CA TYR A 53 0.11 3.19 -5.65
C TYR A 53 -0.06 1.85 -6.39
N GLN A 54 0.70 1.61 -7.46
CA GLN A 54 0.70 0.34 -8.18
C GLN A 54 1.23 -0.82 -7.32
N GLU A 55 2.30 -0.60 -6.55
CA GLU A 55 2.85 -1.59 -5.63
C GLU A 55 1.84 -1.96 -4.53
N TYR A 56 1.19 -0.93 -3.95
CA TYR A 56 0.11 -1.14 -2.98
C TYR A 56 -1.08 -1.89 -3.60
N THR A 57 -1.47 -1.53 -4.83
CA THR A 57 -2.57 -2.18 -5.55
C THR A 57 -2.26 -3.65 -5.79
N TYR A 58 -1.06 -3.97 -6.24
CA TYR A 58 -0.62 -5.34 -6.47
C TYR A 58 -0.70 -6.17 -5.18
N TRP A 59 -0.15 -5.65 -4.08
CA TRP A 59 -0.23 -6.30 -2.77
C TRP A 59 -1.67 -6.50 -2.32
N PHE A 60 -2.50 -5.46 -2.40
CA PHE A 60 -3.88 -5.51 -1.93
C PHE A 60 -4.68 -6.58 -2.70
N ASP A 61 -4.52 -6.61 -4.03
CA ASP A 61 -5.22 -7.59 -4.88
C ASP A 61 -4.71 -9.01 -4.58
N PHE A 62 -3.41 -9.21 -4.36
CA PHE A 62 -2.83 -10.48 -3.91
C PHE A 62 -3.39 -10.94 -2.55
N GLN A 63 -3.54 -10.05 -1.56
CA GLN A 63 -4.12 -10.40 -0.26
C GLN A 63 -5.58 -10.85 -0.39
N ASN A 64 -6.39 -10.16 -1.20
CA ASN A 64 -7.80 -10.53 -1.38
C ASN A 64 -7.97 -11.84 -2.17
N GLN A 65 -7.11 -12.13 -3.14
CA GLN A 65 -7.12 -13.40 -3.84
C GLN A 65 -6.84 -14.58 -2.91
N ASN A 66 -5.88 -14.44 -2.00
CA ASN A 66 -5.59 -15.47 -1.00
C ASN A 66 -6.75 -15.66 -0.02
N GLN A 67 -7.45 -14.60 0.38
CA GLN A 67 -8.62 -14.73 1.25
C GLN A 67 -9.76 -15.53 0.61
N ASN A 68 -9.97 -15.38 -0.71
CA ASN A 68 -10.99 -16.13 -1.43
C ASN A 68 -10.62 -17.61 -1.60
N SER A 69 -9.34 -17.95 -1.80
CA SER A 69 -8.91 -19.34 -2.00
C SER A 69 -9.04 -20.23 -0.75
N TYR A 70 -8.95 -19.65 0.46
CA TYR A 70 -9.21 -20.38 1.71
C TYR A 70 -10.70 -20.68 1.95
N LEU A 71 -11.60 -19.88 1.37
CA LEU A 71 -13.04 -20.11 1.47
C LEU A 71 -13.50 -21.25 0.54
N ASP A 72 -12.92 -21.37 -0.66
CA ASP A 72 -13.27 -22.42 -1.62
C ASP A 72 -12.72 -23.81 -1.25
N SER A 73 -11.67 -23.87 -0.43
CA SER A 73 -11.06 -25.14 0.02
C SER A 73 -11.68 -25.71 1.30
N SER A 74 -12.74 -25.08 1.81
CA SER A 74 -13.44 -25.46 3.05
C SER A 74 -14.80 -26.16 2.81
N ILE A 75 -15.05 -26.71 1.60
CA ILE A 75 -16.28 -27.45 1.24
C ILE A 75 -15.96 -28.93 0.98
#